data_AF-A0ABD0KSR6-F1
#
_entry.id   AF-A0ABD0KSR6-F1
#
_cell.length_a   1.000
_cell.length_b   1.000
_cell.length_c   1.000
_cell.angle_alpha   90.00
_cell.angle_beta   90.00
_cell.angle_gamma   90.00
#
_symmetry.space_group_name_H-M   'P 1'
#
loop_
_entity.id
_entity.type
_entity.pdbx_description
1 polymer ?
#
loop_
_entity_poly.entity_id
_entity_poly.type
_entity_poly.pdbx_seq_one_letter_code
_entity_poly.pdbx_strand_id
1 'polypeptide(L)'
;MPAILEVECSGSTLSGDADPLSMALFEKTRGQDRVLATLNLKNKECSTTDVFTSCVIDEKNSRKSSVKVLLLGLSQKETRVYGCDVTTLKSGDRPAITSWLLNVTGSRA
;
A
#
# COMPACT_ATOMS: atom_id res chain seq x y z
N MET A 1 -11.71 -12.28 -20.27
CA MET A 1 -11.53 -10.98 -19.60
C MET A 1 -10.20 -11.04 -18.86
N PRO A 2 -9.32 -10.04 -18.94
CA PRO A 2 -8.11 -10.02 -18.10
C PRO A 2 -8.53 -9.99 -16.62
N ALA A 3 -7.84 -10.75 -15.77
CA ALA A 3 -8.10 -10.70 -14.32
C ALA A 3 -7.68 -9.33 -13.79
N ILE A 4 -8.59 -8.70 -13.04
CA ILE A 4 -8.32 -7.47 -12.28
C ILE A 4 -8.10 -7.90 -10.84
N LEU A 5 -6.95 -7.58 -10.28
CA LEU A 5 -6.62 -7.87 -8.89
C LEU A 5 -6.45 -6.56 -8.13
N GLU A 6 -6.94 -6.51 -6.90
CA GLU A 6 -6.77 -5.35 -6.02
C GLU A 6 -5.70 -5.67 -4.96
N VAL A 7 -4.78 -4.73 -4.75
CA VAL A 7 -3.81 -4.79 -3.65
C VAL A 7 -4.03 -3.58 -2.75
N GLU A 8 -4.13 -3.84 -1.45
CA GLU A 8 -4.38 -2.82 -0.42
C GLU A 8 -3.19 -2.69 0.53
N CYS A 9 -2.86 -1.45 0.86
CA CYS A 9 -1.93 -1.03 1.90
C CYS A 9 -2.72 -0.16 2.90
N SER A 10 -2.87 -0.62 4.14
CA SER A 10 -3.70 0.04 5.15
C SER A 10 -3.05 0.10 6.52
N GLY A 11 -3.51 1.02 7.36
CA GLY A 11 -3.09 1.13 8.76
C GLY A 11 -3.79 0.17 9.71
N SER A 12 -4.74 -0.65 9.24
CA SER A 12 -5.60 -1.44 10.13
C SER A 12 -4.87 -2.60 10.81
N THR A 13 -3.78 -3.07 10.20
CA THR A 13 -2.94 -4.17 10.70
C THR A 13 -1.86 -3.71 11.68
N LEU A 14 -1.70 -2.39 11.88
CA LEU A 14 -0.71 -1.83 12.82
C LEU A 14 -1.07 -2.12 14.28
N SER A 15 -0.09 -2.06 15.18
CA SER A 15 -0.35 -2.12 16.63
C SER A 15 -1.22 -0.94 17.10
N GLY A 16 -1.99 -1.14 18.17
CA GLY A 16 -3.00 -0.17 18.62
C GLY A 16 -2.47 1.19 19.08
N ASP A 17 -1.18 1.27 19.40
CA ASP A 17 -0.44 2.45 19.86
C ASP A 17 0.29 3.21 18.74
N ALA A 18 0.26 2.69 17.50
CA ALA A 18 0.96 3.27 16.36
C ALA A 18 0.02 4.15 15.51
N ASP A 19 0.39 5.42 15.36
CA ASP A 19 -0.31 6.36 14.47
C ASP A 19 0.37 6.40 13.10
N PRO A 20 -0.28 5.95 12.01
CA PRO A 20 0.27 6.09 10.67
C PRO A 20 0.34 7.56 10.23
N LEU A 21 1.45 7.92 9.60
CA LEU A 21 1.75 9.24 9.04
C LEU A 21 1.72 9.22 7.51
N SER A 22 2.26 8.16 6.91
CA SER A 22 2.28 7.96 5.47
C SER A 22 2.30 6.47 5.12
N MET A 23 1.82 6.15 3.93
CA MET A 23 1.84 4.80 3.36
C MET A 23 2.44 4.85 1.95
N ALA A 24 3.21 3.84 1.58
CA ALA A 24 3.70 3.65 0.23
C ALA A 24 3.42 2.21 -0.20
N LEU A 25 2.63 2.05 -1.27
CA LEU A 25 2.44 0.75 -1.92
C LEU A 25 3.39 0.65 -3.10
N PHE A 26 4.12 -0.46 -3.19
CA PHE A 26 5.17 -0.65 -4.20
C PHE A 26 5.15 -2.06 -4.79
N GLU A 27 5.70 -2.20 -6.00
CA GLU A 27 6.05 -3.47 -6.61
C GLU A 27 7.53 -3.76 -6.32
N LYS A 28 7.82 -4.92 -5.73
CA LYS A 28 9.18 -5.39 -5.50
C LYS A 28 9.77 -5.82 -6.83
N THR A 29 10.85 -5.17 -7.25
CA THR A 29 11.58 -5.54 -8.46
C THR A 29 12.97 -6.11 -8.11
N ARG A 30 13.71 -6.59 -9.09
CA ARG A 30 15.10 -7.05 -8.89
C ARG A 30 16.07 -5.90 -8.59
N GLY A 31 15.69 -4.67 -8.90
CA GLY A 31 16.49 -3.47 -8.67
C GLY A 31 15.90 -2.64 -7.54
N GLN A 32 15.48 -1.42 -7.88
CA GLN A 32 14.76 -0.55 -6.95
C GLN A 32 13.28 -0.90 -6.93
N ASP A 33 12.70 -0.90 -5.74
CA ASP A 33 11.26 -1.07 -5.57
C ASP A 33 10.54 0.08 -6.28
N ARG A 34 9.52 -0.28 -7.05
CA ARG A 34 8.74 0.67 -7.83
C ARG A 34 7.55 1.10 -7.01
N VAL A 35 7.57 2.31 -6.48
CA VAL A 35 6.41 2.91 -5.82
C VAL A 35 5.28 3.05 -6.83
N LEU A 36 4.10 2.56 -6.47
CA LEU A 36 2.88 2.60 -7.29
C LEU A 36 1.94 3.71 -6.82
N ALA A 37 1.87 3.89 -5.50
CA ALA A 37 1.06 4.91 -4.88
C ALA A 37 1.60 5.28 -3.50
N THR A 38 1.40 6.54 -3.11
CA THR A 38 1.68 7.02 -1.76
C THR A 38 0.46 7.73 -1.19
N LEU A 39 0.27 7.57 0.12
CA LEU A 39 -0.72 8.29 0.89
C LEU A 39 -0.01 9.07 1.99
N ASN A 40 -0.16 10.39 1.98
CA ASN A 40 0.36 11.26 3.02
C ASN A 40 -0.81 11.79 3.85
N LEU A 41 -0.88 11.35 5.10
CA LEU A 41 -2.00 11.67 5.99
C LEU A 41 -1.92 13.08 6.57
N LYS A 42 -0.71 13.68 6.58
CA LYS A 42 -0.51 15.05 7.08
C LYS A 42 -1.12 16.10 6.17
N ASN A 43 -0.86 16.01 4.87
CA ASN A 43 -1.39 16.95 3.87
C ASN A 43 -2.62 16.42 3.13
N LYS A 44 -3.10 15.22 3.50
CA LYS A 44 -4.25 14.53 2.90
C LYS A 44 -4.07 14.30 1.39
N GLU A 45 -2.87 13.95 0.98
CA GLU A 45 -2.51 13.77 -0.42
C GLU A 45 -2.39 12.28 -0.77
N CYS A 46 -3.03 11.90 -1.86
CA CYS A 46 -2.85 10.60 -2.52
C CYS A 46 -2.11 10.85 -3.84
N SER A 47 -0.88 10.36 -3.94
CA SER A 47 -0.08 10.46 -5.15
C SER A 47 -0.03 9.10 -5.82
N THR A 48 -0.23 9.07 -7.14
CA THR A 48 -0.30 7.84 -7.92
C THR A 48 0.76 7.89 -9.02
N THR A 49 1.24 6.72 -9.46
CA THR A 49 2.01 6.64 -10.70
C THR A 49 1.08 6.35 -11.88
N ASP A 50 1.53 5.54 -12.82
CA ASP A 50 0.87 5.04 -14.03
C ASP A 50 -0.10 3.87 -13.80
N VAL A 51 -0.56 3.63 -12.56
CA VAL A 51 -1.54 2.58 -12.23
C VAL A 51 -2.83 3.18 -11.69
N PHE A 52 -3.93 2.44 -11.85
CA PHE A 52 -5.21 2.81 -11.25
C PHE A 52 -5.14 2.67 -9.74
N THR A 53 -5.35 3.79 -9.05
CA THR A 53 -5.20 3.89 -7.59
C THR A 53 -6.44 4.51 -6.97
N SER A 54 -6.79 4.05 -5.78
CA SER A 54 -7.81 4.64 -4.92
C SER A 54 -7.24 4.83 -3.51
N CYS A 55 -7.54 5.97 -2.89
CA CYS A 55 -7.14 6.27 -1.52
C CYS A 55 -8.36 6.60 -0.67
N VAL A 56 -8.33 6.14 0.58
CA VAL A 56 -9.29 6.48 1.61
C VAL A 56 -8.53 7.12 2.76
N ILE A 57 -8.94 8.32 3.16
CA ILE A 57 -8.36 9.04 4.30
C ILE A 57 -9.47 9.21 5.33
N ASP A 58 -9.30 8.57 6.48
CA ASP A 58 -10.20 8.75 7.62
C ASP A 58 -9.63 9.83 8.55
N GLU A 59 -10.30 10.98 8.59
CA GLU A 59 -9.85 12.15 9.36
C GLU A 59 -9.95 11.96 10.88
N LYS A 60 -10.74 10.98 11.35
CA LYS A 60 -10.94 10.71 12.77
C LYS A 60 -10.01 9.60 13.27
N ASN A 61 -9.65 8.69 12.39
CA ASN A 61 -8.81 7.55 12.72
C ASN A 61 -7.90 7.22 11.54
N SER A 62 -6.67 7.74 11.56
CA SER A 62 -5.65 7.51 10.55
C SER A 62 -5.43 6.03 10.22
N ARG A 63 -5.64 5.11 11.17
CA ARG A 63 -5.50 3.65 10.95
C ARG A 63 -6.56 3.06 10.03
N LYS A 64 -7.69 3.75 9.82
CA LYS A 64 -8.72 3.37 8.83
C LYS A 64 -8.41 3.91 7.44
N SER A 65 -7.30 4.63 7.27
CA SER A 65 -6.85 5.08 5.96
C SER A 65 -6.17 3.94 5.20
N SER A 66 -6.30 3.96 3.88
CA SER A 66 -5.77 2.91 3.01
C SER A 66 -5.48 3.47 1.61
N VAL A 67 -4.50 2.88 0.94
CA VAL A 67 -4.27 3.04 -0.49
C VAL A 67 -4.40 1.68 -1.18
N LYS A 68 -5.12 1.67 -2.30
CA LYS A 68 -5.41 0.50 -3.11
C LYS A 68 -4.94 0.73 -4.53
N VAL A 69 -4.40 -0.29 -5.19
CA VAL A 69 -4.10 -0.27 -6.62
C VAL A 69 -4.79 -1.43 -7.32
N LEU A 70 -5.25 -1.19 -8.54
CA LEU A 70 -5.76 -2.22 -9.42
C LEU A 70 -4.66 -2.67 -10.38
N LEU A 71 -4.35 -3.96 -10.31
CA LEU A 71 -3.39 -4.63 -11.17
C LEU A 71 -4.11 -5.17 -12.39
N LEU A 72 -3.66 -4.76 -13.56
CA LEU A 72 -4.15 -5.23 -14.85
C LEU A 72 -3.11 -6.12 -15.50
N GLY A 73 -3.56 -7.24 -16.06
CA GLY A 73 -2.73 -8.02 -16.99
C GLY A 73 -1.62 -8.86 -16.34
N LEU A 74 -1.76 -9.28 -15.08
CA LEU A 74 -0.95 -10.41 -14.59
C LEU A 74 -1.30 -11.65 -15.43
N SER A 75 -0.30 -12.22 -16.09
CA SER A 75 -0.47 -13.44 -16.87
C SER A 75 -0.83 -14.61 -15.96
N GLN A 76 -1.48 -15.63 -16.50
CA GLN A 76 -1.83 -16.81 -15.73
C GLN A 76 -0.55 -17.44 -15.13
N LYS A 77 -0.54 -17.69 -13.81
CA LYS A 77 0.61 -18.19 -13.03
C LYS A 77 1.80 -17.22 -12.90
N GLU A 78 1.74 -16.03 -13.49
CA GLU A 78 2.70 -14.97 -13.20
C GLU A 78 2.50 -14.54 -11.74
N THR A 79 3.58 -14.49 -10.97
CA THR A 79 3.56 -14.02 -9.59
C THR A 79 4.44 -12.80 -9.48
N ARG A 80 3.88 -11.74 -8.92
CA ARG A 80 4.59 -10.51 -8.58
C ARG A 80 4.49 -10.28 -7.09
N VAL A 81 5.51 -9.62 -6.55
CA VAL A 81 5.57 -9.30 -5.12
C VAL A 81 5.29 -7.83 -4.96
N TYR A 82 4.30 -7.51 -4.15
CA TYR A 82 3.95 -6.14 -3.79
C TYR A 82 4.25 -5.93 -2.33
N GLY A 83 4.54 -4.69 -1.96
CA GLY A 83 4.83 -4.32 -0.58
C GLY A 83 4.10 -3.06 -0.17
N CYS A 84 3.95 -2.93 1.14
CA CYS A 84 3.38 -1.76 1.79
C CYS A 84 4.32 -1.32 2.89
N ASP A 85 4.80 -0.08 2.80
CA ASP A 85 5.55 0.59 3.84
C ASP A 85 4.63 1.60 4.53
N VAL A 86 4.51 1.49 5.85
CA VAL A 86 3.76 2.43 6.66
C VAL A 86 4.68 3.10 7.66
N THR A 87 4.87 4.41 7.48
CA THR A 87 5.56 5.25 8.46
C THR A 87 4.61 5.50 9.62
N THR A 88 5.04 5.11 10.82
CA THR A 88 4.26 5.23 12.04
C THR A 88 4.99 6.06 13.08
N LEU A 89 4.24 6.70 13.96
CA LEU A 89 4.74 7.38 15.13
C LEU A 89 4.05 6.82 16.38
N LYS A 90 4.84 6.53 17.40
CA LYS A 90 4.35 6.15 18.74
C LYS A 90 4.77 7.22 19.74
N SER A 91 3.91 7.50 20.71
CA SER A 91 4.22 8.47 21.76
C SER A 91 5.44 8.02 22.56
N GLY A 92 6.48 8.86 22.62
CA GLY A 92 7.72 8.56 23.34
C GLY A 92 8.75 7.73 22.57
N ASP A 93 8.49 7.41 21.30
CA ASP A 93 9.42 6.66 20.44
C ASP A 93 9.78 7.44 19.16
N ARG A 94 10.73 6.92 18.40
CA ARG A 94 11.12 7.45 17.08
C ARG A 94 10.12 6.99 16.00
N PRO A 95 9.95 7.75 14.91
CA PRO A 95 9.24 7.27 13.75
C PRO A 95 9.87 5.96 13.22
N ALA A 96 9.01 5.01 12.86
CA ALA A 96 9.43 3.71 12.35
C ALA A 96 8.62 3.34 11.11
N ILE A 97 9.24 2.59 10.20
CA ILE A 97 8.56 2.02 9.03
C ILE A 97 8.20 0.58 9.36
N THR A 98 6.91 0.27 9.27
CA THR A 98 6.41 -1.11 9.31
C THR A 98 6.15 -1.56 7.89
N SER A 99 6.76 -2.67 7.48
CA SER A 99 6.70 -3.17 6.10
C SER A 99 6.17 -4.59 6.03
N TRP A 100 5.36 -4.88 5.03
CA TRP A 100 4.97 -6.25 4.68
C TRP A 100 4.94 -6.45 3.18
N LEU A 101 5.06 -7.72 2.78
CA LEU A 101 5.05 -8.14 1.37
C LEU A 101 3.88 -9.09 1.13
N LEU A 102 3.34 -9.04 -0.09
CA LEU A 102 2.26 -9.86 -0.58
C LEU A 102 2.64 -10.44 -1.94
N ASN A 103 2.57 -11.76 -2.07
CA ASN A 103 2.68 -12.45 -3.34
C ASN A 103 1.30 -12.45 -4.01
N VAL A 104 1.23 -11.87 -5.22
CA VAL A 104 0.00 -11.81 -6.01
C VAL A 104 0.21 -12.62 -7.27
N THR A 105 -0.64 -13.63 -7.47
CA THR A 105 -0.56 -14.55 -8.61
C THR A 105 -1.74 -14.34 -9.54
N GLY A 106 -1.46 -14.21 -10.84
CA GLY A 106 -2.49 -14.09 -11.86
C GLY A 106 -3.33 -15.36 -11.97
N SER A 107 -4.64 -15.23 -11.77
CA SER A 107 -5.63 -16.30 -11.95
C SER A 107 -6.38 -16.13 -13.27
N ARG A 108 -7.05 -17.21 -13.70
CA ARG A 108 -7.97 -17.14 -14.85
C ARG A 108 -9.30 -16.57 -14.31
N ALA A 109 -9.80 -15.50 -14.92
CA ALA A 109 -11.15 -14.99 -14.68
C ALA A 109 -12.21 -16.02 -15.13
#